data_AF-A0A9D1NDU7-F1
#
_entry.id   AF-A0A9D1NDU7-F1
#
_cell.length_a   1.000
_cell.length_b   1.000
_cell.length_c   1.000
_cell.angle_alpha   90.00
_cell.angle_beta   90.00
_cell.angle_gamma   90.00
#
_symmetry.space_group_name_H-M   'P 1'
#
loop_
_entity.id
_entity.type
_entity.pdbx_description
1 polymer ?
#
loop_
_entity_poly.entity_id
_entity_poly.type
_entity_poly.pdbx_seq_one_letter_code
_entity_poly.pdbx_strand_id
1 'polypeptide(L)'
;MDNFFQDNLKELASKTSQNELAKKTGFSSASISGYISGKSEPSLKFLLALKEHFGIDIDRFITEKLSNTNVASSSTVDDKFVGNYIVYYYDSSVYKGKASNLSKNTLRYGVISVFKQNSDTKVLASLMKDKENAIILKEKLEDCRNIEEILDVYSKEDTYTGSIESTSTQVFIYIKNTGNNDQGLIILNNPPSNKTYIGGLGTVNSVSRGREHMPCVQFMIISRHILQIPDGEIYNLLALGMAEINVKSETEQLYKLFQNLSENADSLTEYQRLKIFEDSLSNTLLDLIDANMFRFAKVSGMEDDNYYRIIRDEE
;
A
#
# COMPACT_ATOMS: atom_id res chain seq x y z
N MET A 1 -32.86 20.90 -15.04
CA MET A 1 -31.89 20.25 -14.13
C MET A 1 -31.58 18.91 -14.75
N ASP A 2 -30.33 18.68 -15.13
CA ASP A 2 -29.92 17.40 -15.69
C ASP A 2 -30.06 16.32 -14.61
N ASN A 3 -30.79 15.25 -14.91
CA ASN A 3 -31.02 14.18 -13.95
C ASN A 3 -29.95 13.09 -14.12
N PHE A 4 -28.73 13.42 -13.69
CA PHE A 4 -27.55 12.56 -13.83
C PHE A 4 -27.78 11.16 -13.24
N PHE A 5 -28.47 11.07 -12.10
CA PHE A 5 -28.81 9.79 -11.49
C PHE A 5 -29.61 8.87 -12.43
N GLN A 6 -30.66 9.39 -13.08
CA GLN A 6 -31.49 8.58 -13.98
C GLN A 6 -30.73 8.12 -15.21
N ASP A 7 -29.91 8.99 -15.78
CA ASP A 7 -29.14 8.68 -16.97
C ASP A 7 -28.04 7.66 -16.68
N ASN A 8 -27.36 7.81 -15.54
CA ASN A 8 -26.36 6.86 -15.08
C ASN A 8 -26.98 5.50 -14.73
N LEU A 9 -28.18 5.49 -14.14
CA LEU A 9 -28.90 4.26 -13.83
C LEU A 9 -29.43 3.56 -15.09
N LYS A 10 -29.86 4.31 -16.11
CA LYS A 10 -30.22 3.74 -17.43
C LYS A 10 -29.02 3.08 -18.09
N GLU A 11 -27.85 3.71 -18.02
CA GLU A 11 -26.62 3.15 -18.56
C GLU A 11 -26.17 1.89 -17.81
N LEU A 12 -26.27 1.89 -16.48
CA LEU A 12 -25.98 0.71 -15.67
C LEU A 12 -26.94 -0.45 -16.01
N ALA A 13 -28.23 -0.14 -16.16
CA ALA A 13 -29.26 -1.12 -16.49
C ALA A 13 -29.13 -1.70 -17.91
N SER A 14 -28.53 -0.98 -18.87
CA SER A 14 -28.28 -1.51 -20.22
C SER A 14 -27.14 -2.52 -20.24
N LYS A 15 -26.16 -2.40 -19.33
CA LYS A 15 -24.99 -3.29 -19.23
C LYS A 15 -25.27 -4.58 -18.46
N THR A 16 -26.06 -4.51 -17.39
CA THR A 16 -26.29 -5.66 -16.48
C THR A 16 -27.71 -6.23 -16.61
N SER A 17 -28.62 -5.56 -17.32
CA SER A 17 -30.08 -5.81 -17.31
C SER A 17 -30.76 -5.44 -15.98
N GLN A 18 -32.01 -4.98 -16.05
CA GLN A 18 -32.78 -4.57 -14.87
C GLN A 18 -33.05 -5.73 -13.89
N ASN A 19 -33.19 -6.96 -14.40
CA ASN A 19 -33.43 -8.14 -13.57
C ASN A 19 -32.20 -8.56 -12.76
N GLU A 20 -31.01 -8.42 -13.33
CA GLU A 20 -29.79 -8.69 -12.58
C GLU A 20 -29.48 -7.58 -11.58
N LEU A 21 -29.78 -6.32 -11.93
CA LEU A 21 -29.67 -5.18 -11.02
C LEU A 21 -30.63 -5.33 -9.82
N ALA A 22 -31.85 -5.81 -10.06
CA ALA A 22 -32.82 -6.18 -9.02
C ALA A 22 -32.27 -7.26 -8.08
N LYS A 23 -31.72 -8.33 -8.66
CA LYS A 23 -31.16 -9.45 -7.90
C LYS A 23 -29.95 -9.05 -7.06
N LYS A 24 -29.04 -8.23 -7.61
CA LYS A 24 -27.82 -7.78 -6.92
C LYS A 24 -28.11 -6.74 -5.84
N THR A 25 -29.01 -5.79 -6.09
CA THR A 25 -29.32 -4.74 -5.11
C THR A 25 -30.36 -5.17 -4.06
N GLY A 26 -31.10 -6.26 -4.30
CA GLY A 26 -32.20 -6.70 -3.43
C GLY A 26 -33.50 -5.90 -3.60
N PHE A 27 -33.59 -5.05 -4.63
CA PHE A 27 -34.78 -4.26 -4.96
C PHE A 27 -35.60 -4.89 -6.09
N SER A 28 -36.89 -4.59 -6.15
CA SER A 28 -37.74 -5.12 -7.23
C SER A 28 -37.43 -4.45 -8.58
N SER A 29 -37.58 -5.19 -9.68
CA SER A 29 -37.45 -4.63 -11.04
C SER A 29 -38.43 -3.46 -11.28
N ALA A 30 -39.60 -3.49 -10.64
CA ALA A 30 -40.57 -2.40 -10.67
C ALA A 30 -40.02 -1.12 -9.99
N SER A 31 -39.35 -1.25 -8.85
CA SER A 31 -38.69 -0.14 -8.15
C SER A 31 -37.58 0.47 -9.00
N ILE A 32 -36.74 -0.36 -9.62
CA ILE A 32 -35.65 0.09 -10.50
C ILE A 32 -36.20 0.80 -11.74
N SER A 33 -37.27 0.26 -12.34
CA SER A 33 -37.97 0.92 -13.46
C SER A 33 -38.58 2.26 -13.04
N GLY A 34 -39.12 2.36 -11.83
CA GLY A 34 -39.60 3.61 -11.23
C GLY A 34 -38.50 4.66 -11.09
N TYR A 35 -37.31 4.26 -10.65
CA TYR A 35 -36.14 5.12 -10.55
C TYR A 35 -35.65 5.58 -11.93
N ILE A 36 -35.51 4.66 -12.88
CA ILE A 36 -35.07 4.94 -14.27
C ILE A 36 -36.01 5.92 -14.98
N SER A 37 -37.32 5.76 -14.78
CA SER A 37 -38.36 6.59 -15.40
C SER A 37 -38.64 7.89 -14.64
N GLY A 38 -38.02 8.10 -13.49
CA GLY A 38 -38.24 9.27 -12.64
C GLY A 38 -39.58 9.33 -11.94
N LYS A 39 -40.31 8.22 -11.88
CA LYS A 39 -41.58 8.11 -11.17
C LYS A 39 -41.41 7.97 -9.65
N SER A 40 -40.19 7.66 -9.20
CA SER A 40 -39.88 7.45 -7.79
C SER A 40 -38.45 7.90 -7.50
N GLU A 41 -38.22 8.46 -6.31
CA GLU A 41 -36.88 8.81 -5.85
C GLU A 41 -36.17 7.60 -5.24
N PRO A 42 -34.86 7.45 -5.47
CA PRO A 42 -34.08 6.37 -4.88
C PRO A 42 -33.96 6.55 -3.37
N SER A 43 -34.17 5.47 -2.63
CA SER A 43 -33.85 5.46 -1.20
C SER A 43 -32.34 5.47 -0.96
N LEU A 44 -31.89 5.97 0.19
CA LEU A 44 -30.48 5.88 0.60
C LEU A 44 -29.98 4.42 0.61
N LYS A 45 -30.83 3.46 1.00
CA LYS A 45 -30.50 2.03 0.96
C LYS A 45 -30.19 1.55 -0.46
N PHE A 46 -30.87 2.07 -1.47
CA PHE A 46 -30.60 1.74 -2.87
C PHE A 46 -29.25 2.29 -3.32
N LEU A 47 -28.91 3.54 -2.94
CA LEU A 47 -27.62 4.14 -3.25
C LEU A 47 -26.46 3.39 -2.59
N LEU A 48 -26.62 2.97 -1.33
CA LEU A 48 -25.64 2.13 -0.64
C LEU A 48 -25.47 0.77 -1.31
N ALA A 49 -26.57 0.12 -1.74
CA ALA A 49 -26.50 -1.14 -2.48
C ALA A 49 -25.76 -0.99 -3.83
N LEU A 50 -25.90 0.15 -4.51
CA LEU A 50 -25.12 0.44 -5.72
C LEU A 50 -23.63 0.56 -5.41
N LYS A 51 -23.26 1.25 -4.32
CA LYS A 51 -21.87 1.34 -3.86
C LYS A 51 -21.29 -0.03 -3.51
N GLU A 52 -22.01 -0.83 -2.74
CA GLU A 52 -21.54 -2.14 -2.26
C GLU A 52 -21.39 -3.17 -3.38
N HIS A 53 -22.36 -3.24 -4.31
CA HIS A 53 -22.39 -4.29 -5.32
C HIS A 53 -21.77 -3.92 -6.67
N PHE A 54 -21.63 -2.62 -6.95
CA PHE A 54 -21.11 -2.14 -8.22
C PHE A 54 -19.89 -1.22 -8.07
N GLY A 55 -19.41 -0.97 -6.83
CA GLY A 55 -18.24 -0.13 -6.58
C GLY A 55 -18.44 1.33 -6.99
N ILE A 56 -19.69 1.79 -7.04
CA ILE A 56 -20.06 3.11 -7.52
C ILE A 56 -19.84 4.16 -6.42
N ASP A 57 -19.16 5.25 -6.78
CA ASP A 57 -19.13 6.47 -5.98
C ASP A 57 -20.48 7.20 -6.10
N ILE A 58 -21.21 7.29 -4.98
CA ILE A 58 -22.58 7.83 -4.96
C ILE A 58 -22.61 9.31 -5.33
N ASP A 59 -21.66 10.10 -4.82
CA ASP A 59 -21.62 11.54 -5.04
C ASP A 59 -21.40 11.84 -6.51
N ARG A 60 -20.46 11.12 -7.14
CA ARG A 60 -20.22 11.21 -8.58
C ARG A 60 -21.42 10.75 -9.41
N PHE A 61 -22.08 9.67 -8.98
CA PHE A 61 -23.23 9.09 -9.68
C PHE A 61 -24.46 10.01 -9.72
N ILE A 62 -24.60 10.93 -8.76
CA ILE A 62 -25.70 11.89 -8.72
C ILE A 62 -25.32 13.29 -9.23
N THR A 63 -24.03 13.65 -9.27
CA THR A 63 -23.58 15.00 -9.62
C THR A 63 -23.07 15.16 -11.06
N GLU A 64 -22.67 14.07 -11.74
CA GLU A 64 -22.16 14.14 -13.12
C GLU A 64 -22.59 12.96 -14.01
N LYS A 65 -22.54 13.17 -15.33
CA LYS A 65 -22.87 12.13 -16.32
C LYS A 65 -21.70 11.16 -16.48
N LEU A 66 -21.90 9.92 -16.09
CA LEU A 66 -20.91 8.84 -16.21
C LEU A 66 -20.97 8.25 -17.62
N SER A 67 -20.32 8.88 -18.60
CA SER A 67 -20.18 8.28 -19.92
C SER A 67 -19.21 7.09 -19.88
N ASN A 68 -19.69 5.88 -20.18
CA ASN A 68 -19.02 4.67 -20.72
C ASN A 68 -17.58 4.24 -20.35
N THR A 69 -16.81 4.92 -19.51
CA THR A 69 -15.37 4.61 -19.38
C THR A 69 -14.98 3.81 -18.15
N ASN A 70 -15.89 3.37 -17.27
CA ASN A 70 -15.47 2.69 -16.03
C ASN A 70 -16.33 1.48 -15.65
N VAL A 71 -16.43 0.50 -16.56
CA VAL A 71 -16.68 -0.90 -16.19
C VAL A 71 -15.66 -1.77 -16.93
N ALA A 72 -14.57 -2.07 -16.23
CA ALA A 72 -13.62 -3.16 -16.47
C ALA A 72 -13.37 -3.58 -17.94
N SER A 73 -12.55 -2.82 -18.67
CA SER A 73 -11.55 -3.35 -19.63
C SER A 73 -10.77 -2.19 -20.27
N SER A 74 -9.43 -2.33 -20.32
CA SER A 74 -8.41 -1.39 -20.84
C SER A 74 -8.00 -0.24 -19.91
N SER A 75 -6.87 -0.53 -19.26
CA SER A 75 -6.00 0.30 -18.44
C SER A 75 -5.41 1.48 -19.23
N THR A 76 -6.14 2.57 -19.39
CA THR A 76 -5.45 3.86 -19.49
C THR A 76 -5.07 4.27 -18.08
N VAL A 77 -3.85 3.89 -17.68
CA VAL A 77 -3.22 4.44 -16.48
C VAL A 77 -3.22 5.95 -16.66
N ASP A 78 -3.81 6.62 -15.68
CA ASP A 78 -4.03 8.05 -15.71
C ASP A 78 -2.69 8.78 -15.79
N ASP A 79 -2.63 9.87 -16.56
CA ASP A 79 -1.41 10.66 -16.78
C ASP A 79 -0.79 11.16 -15.47
N LYS A 80 -1.61 11.21 -14.41
CA LYS A 80 -1.18 11.58 -13.07
C LYS A 80 -0.02 10.75 -12.52
N PHE A 81 0.15 9.50 -12.96
CA PHE A 81 1.23 8.63 -12.48
C PHE A 81 2.54 8.81 -13.26
N VAL A 82 2.56 9.53 -14.37
CA VAL A 82 3.77 9.74 -15.17
C VAL A 82 4.76 10.62 -14.40
N GLY A 83 6.01 10.15 -14.31
CA GLY A 83 7.08 10.83 -13.60
C GLY A 83 8.15 9.89 -13.06
N ASN A 84 9.15 10.50 -12.42
CA ASN A 84 10.25 9.81 -11.75
C ASN A 84 10.02 9.86 -10.24
N TYR A 85 10.17 8.72 -9.58
CA TYR A 85 9.93 8.56 -8.15
C TYR A 85 11.15 7.95 -7.49
N ILE A 86 11.57 8.52 -6.36
CA ILE A 86 12.51 7.89 -5.45
C ILE A 86 11.75 6.89 -4.57
N VAL A 87 12.42 5.79 -4.25
CA VAL A 87 11.88 4.68 -3.48
C VAL A 87 12.72 4.47 -2.24
N TYR A 88 12.06 4.20 -1.11
CA TYR A 88 12.70 3.89 0.17
C TYR A 88 12.18 2.54 0.68
N TYR A 89 13.08 1.61 0.99
CA TYR A 89 12.72 0.26 1.42
C TYR A 89 13.79 -0.36 2.32
N TYR A 90 13.46 -1.44 3.02
CA TYR A 90 14.44 -2.14 3.85
C TYR A 90 15.33 -3.11 3.04
N ASP A 91 16.56 -3.27 3.50
CA ASP A 91 17.45 -4.33 3.05
C ASP A 91 16.92 -5.68 3.52
N SER A 92 16.33 -6.43 2.59
CA SER A 92 15.79 -7.76 2.84
C SER A 92 16.85 -8.86 2.87
N SER A 93 18.13 -8.56 2.59
CA SER A 93 19.19 -9.58 2.47
C SER A 93 19.64 -10.19 3.80
N VAL A 94 19.31 -9.54 4.92
CA VAL A 94 19.63 -10.01 6.27
C VAL A 94 18.71 -11.17 6.66
N TYR A 95 19.30 -12.28 7.11
CA TYR A 95 18.55 -13.47 7.49
C TYR A 95 17.64 -13.23 8.70
N LYS A 96 16.43 -13.83 8.68
CA LYS A 96 15.42 -13.70 9.73
C LYS A 96 16.02 -14.00 11.12
N GLY A 97 15.84 -13.08 12.07
CA GLY A 97 16.33 -13.21 13.45
C GLY A 97 17.84 -12.97 13.64
N LYS A 98 18.59 -12.62 12.58
CA LYS A 98 20.02 -12.28 12.65
C LYS A 98 20.32 -10.80 12.39
N ALA A 99 19.29 -9.95 12.41
CA ALA A 99 19.46 -8.50 12.41
C ALA A 99 20.02 -8.06 13.77
N SER A 100 21.30 -8.29 14.00
CA SER A 100 22.03 -7.75 15.14
C SER A 100 22.44 -6.33 14.77
N ASN A 101 21.80 -5.35 15.41
CA ASN A 101 21.93 -3.90 15.21
C ASN A 101 20.89 -3.34 14.23
N LEU A 102 19.85 -2.71 14.81
CA LEU A 102 18.99 -1.68 14.20
C LEU A 102 19.83 -0.44 13.81
N SER A 103 20.91 -0.64 13.08
CA SER A 103 21.74 0.44 12.58
C SER A 103 21.08 1.04 11.35
N LYS A 104 21.23 2.36 11.18
CA LYS A 104 20.74 3.19 10.06
C LYS A 104 21.07 2.67 8.64
N ASN A 105 21.85 1.59 8.52
CA ASN A 105 22.30 0.96 7.27
C ASN A 105 21.32 -0.05 6.65
N THR A 106 20.15 -0.27 7.24
CA THR A 106 19.13 -1.16 6.66
C THR A 106 18.26 -0.46 5.62
N LEU A 107 18.32 0.86 5.49
CA LEU A 107 17.55 1.59 4.50
C LEU A 107 18.24 1.51 3.13
N ARG A 108 17.45 1.22 2.10
CA ARG A 108 17.85 1.09 0.71
C ARG A 108 16.99 2.03 -0.14
N TYR A 109 17.52 2.36 -1.32
CA TYR A 109 16.98 3.42 -2.15
C TYR A 109 16.82 2.94 -3.58
N GLY A 110 15.93 3.53 -4.35
CA GLY A 110 15.80 3.20 -5.77
C GLY A 110 15.08 4.31 -6.53
N VAL A 111 15.02 4.16 -7.84
CA VAL A 111 14.27 5.08 -8.70
C VAL A 111 13.34 4.29 -9.60
N ILE A 112 12.06 4.64 -9.57
CA ILE A 112 11.02 4.15 -10.47
C ILE A 112 10.63 5.27 -11.42
N SER A 113 10.72 5.03 -12.72
CA SER A 113 10.23 5.92 -13.76
C SER A 113 9.00 5.31 -14.43
N VAL A 114 7.93 6.10 -14.47
CA VAL A 114 6.68 5.77 -15.15
C VAL A 114 6.54 6.71 -16.34
N PHE A 115 6.44 6.16 -17.55
CA PHE A 115 6.32 6.96 -18.78
C PHE A 115 5.41 6.28 -19.79
N LYS A 116 4.85 7.10 -20.69
CA LYS A 116 4.02 6.62 -21.80
C LYS A 116 4.90 6.30 -23.00
N GLN A 117 4.77 5.10 -23.54
CA GLN A 117 5.36 4.71 -24.81
C GLN A 117 4.23 4.34 -25.77
N ASN A 118 4.02 5.17 -26.79
CA ASN A 118 2.87 5.12 -27.69
C ASN A 118 1.54 5.31 -26.93
N SER A 119 0.92 4.22 -26.51
CA SER A 119 -0.35 4.15 -25.78
C SER A 119 -0.27 3.31 -24.50
N ASP A 120 0.87 2.65 -24.27
CA ASP A 120 1.10 1.82 -23.09
C ASP A 120 1.90 2.62 -22.06
N THR A 121 1.55 2.44 -20.78
CA THR A 121 2.35 2.98 -19.69
C THR A 121 3.38 1.93 -19.27
N LYS A 122 4.66 2.29 -19.40
CA LYS A 122 5.80 1.44 -19.05
C LYS A 122 6.42 1.92 -17.75
N VAL A 123 7.02 0.97 -17.05
CA VAL A 123 7.75 1.20 -15.82
C VAL A 123 9.18 0.70 -15.99
N LEU A 124 10.14 1.54 -15.65
CA LEU A 124 11.52 1.16 -15.41
C LEU A 124 11.85 1.40 -13.94
N ALA A 125 12.63 0.52 -13.35
CA ALA A 125 13.07 0.69 -11.98
C ALA A 125 14.52 0.26 -11.81
N SER A 126 15.27 0.97 -10.98
CA SER A 126 16.58 0.53 -10.51
C SER A 126 16.60 0.56 -8.99
N LEU A 127 16.95 -0.58 -8.40
CA LEU A 127 17.00 -0.77 -6.96
C LEU A 127 18.48 -0.71 -6.52
N MET A 128 18.79 0.21 -5.63
CA MET A 128 20.15 0.62 -5.29
C MET A 128 20.42 0.55 -3.78
N LYS A 129 21.70 0.53 -3.44
CA LYS A 129 22.12 0.43 -2.03
C LYS A 129 22.17 1.76 -1.30
N ASP A 130 22.54 2.83 -2.00
CA ASP A 130 22.97 4.10 -1.40
C ASP A 130 22.09 5.26 -1.87
N LYS A 131 21.80 6.19 -0.94
CA LYS A 131 20.95 7.37 -1.18
C LYS A 131 21.50 8.27 -2.28
N GLU A 132 22.80 8.55 -2.24
CA GLU A 132 23.48 9.45 -3.18
C GLU A 132 23.32 8.99 -4.63
N ASN A 133 23.52 7.70 -4.90
CA ASN A 133 23.37 7.13 -6.24
C ASN A 133 21.92 7.22 -6.74
N ALA A 134 20.94 6.97 -5.87
CA ALA A 134 19.53 7.09 -6.22
C ALA A 134 19.14 8.55 -6.53
N ILE A 135 19.66 9.51 -5.77
CA ILE A 135 19.44 10.94 -6.03
C ILE A 135 20.05 11.34 -7.37
N ILE A 136 21.33 11.00 -7.61
CA ILE A 136 22.02 11.29 -8.88
C ILE A 136 21.26 10.68 -10.08
N LEU A 137 20.78 9.45 -9.94
CA LEU A 137 20.00 8.80 -10.99
C LEU A 137 18.68 9.53 -11.23
N LYS A 138 17.96 9.91 -10.16
CA LYS A 138 16.70 10.65 -10.27
C LYS A 138 16.88 12.01 -10.94
N GLU A 139 17.89 12.78 -10.53
CA GLU A 139 18.19 14.10 -11.13
C GLU A 139 18.50 13.97 -12.62
N LYS A 140 19.33 12.98 -13.02
CA LYS A 140 19.59 12.70 -14.44
C LYS A 140 18.32 12.37 -15.23
N LEU A 141 17.39 11.63 -14.62
CA LEU A 141 16.12 11.25 -15.26
C LEU A 141 15.14 12.43 -15.34
N GLU A 142 15.24 13.42 -14.46
CA GLU A 142 14.48 14.67 -14.53
C GLU A 142 14.97 15.59 -15.64
N ASP A 143 16.26 15.54 -15.97
CA ASP A 143 16.85 16.29 -17.08
C ASP A 143 16.52 15.69 -18.47
N CYS A 144 16.03 14.45 -18.52
CA CYS A 144 15.69 13.75 -19.76
C CYS A 144 14.45 14.35 -20.43
N ARG A 145 14.50 14.55 -21.75
CA ARG A 145 13.43 15.17 -22.55
C ARG A 145 12.62 14.18 -23.38
N ASN A 146 13.17 12.99 -23.63
CA ASN A 146 12.54 11.95 -24.44
C ASN A 146 12.74 10.56 -23.82
N ILE A 147 12.02 9.59 -24.36
CA ILE A 147 12.00 8.22 -23.83
C ILE A 147 13.34 7.53 -24.13
N GLU A 148 13.98 7.83 -25.25
CA GLU A 148 15.26 7.27 -25.64
C GLU A 148 16.37 7.62 -24.63
N GLU A 149 16.40 8.85 -24.12
CA GLU A 149 17.30 9.30 -23.06
C GLU A 149 17.06 8.54 -21.75
N ILE A 150 15.79 8.37 -21.36
CA ILE A 150 15.43 7.57 -20.17
C ILE A 150 15.95 6.13 -20.33
N LEU A 151 15.74 5.52 -21.50
CA LEU A 151 16.21 4.17 -21.78
C LEU A 151 17.74 4.06 -21.77
N ASP A 152 18.46 5.05 -22.29
CA ASP A 152 19.93 5.09 -22.25
C ASP A 152 20.46 5.19 -20.82
N VAL A 153 19.84 6.02 -19.98
CA VAL A 153 20.22 6.15 -18.56
C VAL A 153 20.04 4.81 -17.85
N TYR A 154 18.88 4.16 -17.99
CA TYR A 154 18.62 2.86 -17.38
C TYR A 154 19.45 1.71 -17.98
N SER A 155 19.90 1.81 -19.23
CA SER A 155 20.73 0.77 -19.86
C SER A 155 22.06 0.52 -19.14
N LYS A 156 22.53 1.52 -18.37
CA LYS A 156 23.77 1.49 -17.59
C LYS A 156 23.59 0.93 -16.18
N GLU A 157 22.35 0.69 -15.77
CA GLU A 157 21.97 0.29 -14.42
C GLU A 157 21.40 -1.13 -14.36
N ASP A 158 21.32 -1.72 -13.17
CA ASP A 158 20.57 -2.97 -12.95
C ASP A 158 19.06 -2.69 -12.99
N THR A 159 18.49 -2.85 -14.19
CA THR A 159 17.16 -2.35 -14.51
C THR A 159 16.09 -3.43 -14.47
N TYR A 160 14.99 -3.09 -13.81
CA TYR A 160 13.72 -3.78 -13.90
C TYR A 160 12.85 -3.09 -14.94
N THR A 161 12.11 -3.90 -15.69
CA THR A 161 11.15 -3.46 -16.70
C THR A 161 9.77 -3.97 -16.34
N GLY A 162 8.72 -3.20 -16.65
CA GLY A 162 7.37 -3.70 -16.47
C GLY A 162 6.27 -2.70 -16.78
N SER A 163 5.15 -2.83 -16.08
CA SER A 163 3.90 -2.15 -16.38
C SER A 163 3.20 -1.68 -15.11
N ILE A 164 2.25 -0.78 -15.29
CA ILE A 164 1.41 -0.24 -14.22
C ILE A 164 -0.05 -0.44 -14.60
N GLU A 165 -0.87 -0.75 -13.61
CA GLU A 165 -2.32 -0.86 -13.69
C GLU A 165 -2.93 -0.11 -12.51
N SER A 166 -4.15 0.43 -12.67
CA SER A 166 -4.82 1.14 -11.59
C SER A 166 -6.32 0.82 -11.58
N THR A 167 -6.87 0.61 -10.38
CA THR A 167 -8.31 0.60 -10.12
C THR A 167 -8.73 1.95 -9.55
N SER A 168 -9.99 2.12 -9.15
CA SER A 168 -10.45 3.32 -8.44
C SER A 168 -9.78 3.52 -7.07
N THR A 169 -9.16 2.48 -6.49
CA THR A 169 -8.66 2.50 -5.11
C THR A 169 -7.24 1.97 -4.94
N GLN A 170 -6.68 1.24 -5.91
CA GLN A 170 -5.31 0.72 -5.87
C GLN A 170 -4.54 0.98 -7.15
N VAL A 171 -3.22 1.00 -7.03
CA VAL A 171 -2.25 1.00 -8.14
C VAL A 171 -1.38 -0.24 -8.00
N PHE A 172 -1.17 -0.92 -9.11
CA PHE A 172 -0.37 -2.14 -9.22
C PHE A 172 0.80 -1.85 -10.15
N ILE A 173 2.02 -2.02 -9.66
CA ILE A 173 3.23 -1.87 -10.46
C ILE A 173 3.92 -3.22 -10.51
N TYR A 174 4.03 -3.76 -11.72
CA TYR A 174 4.71 -5.02 -12.01
C TYR A 174 6.11 -4.69 -12.50
N ILE A 175 7.12 -5.29 -11.89
CA ILE A 175 8.52 -5.11 -12.28
C ILE A 175 9.20 -6.46 -12.45
N LYS A 176 10.03 -6.59 -13.48
CA LYS A 176 10.80 -7.79 -13.78
C LYS A 176 12.20 -7.42 -14.23
N ASN A 177 13.19 -8.06 -13.62
CA ASN A 177 14.58 -8.01 -14.05
C ASN A 177 14.93 -9.33 -14.73
N THR A 178 15.09 -9.30 -16.05
CA THR A 178 15.40 -10.49 -16.86
C THR A 178 16.81 -11.00 -16.62
N GLY A 179 17.78 -10.12 -16.33
CA GLY A 179 19.18 -10.51 -16.09
C GLY A 179 19.33 -11.34 -14.81
N ASN A 180 18.58 -10.99 -13.77
CA ASN A 180 18.62 -11.67 -12.47
C ASN A 180 17.47 -12.68 -12.28
N ASN A 181 16.60 -12.85 -13.28
CA ASN A 181 15.38 -13.65 -13.21
C ASN A 181 14.52 -13.33 -11.97
N ASP A 182 14.35 -12.05 -11.69
CA ASP A 182 13.67 -11.53 -10.49
C ASP A 182 12.41 -10.77 -10.88
N GLN A 183 11.43 -10.78 -9.99
CA GLN A 183 10.12 -10.18 -10.20
C GLN A 183 9.61 -9.55 -8.90
N GLY A 184 8.88 -8.46 -9.04
CA GLY A 184 8.24 -7.76 -7.93
C GLY A 184 6.86 -7.26 -8.32
N LEU A 185 5.95 -7.27 -7.36
CA LEU A 185 4.66 -6.61 -7.43
C LEU A 185 4.59 -5.57 -6.31
N ILE A 186 4.44 -4.31 -6.69
CA ILE A 186 4.20 -3.21 -5.75
C ILE A 186 2.72 -2.84 -5.83
N ILE A 187 2.08 -2.73 -4.67
CA ILE A 187 0.69 -2.32 -4.53
C ILE A 187 0.64 -1.06 -3.67
N LEU A 188 0.03 -0.01 -4.20
CA LEU A 188 -0.18 1.29 -3.55
C LEU A 188 -1.67 1.61 -3.52
N ASN A 189 -2.07 2.58 -2.70
CA ASN A 189 -3.39 3.18 -2.82
C ASN A 189 -3.45 4.11 -4.03
N ASN A 190 -4.62 4.16 -4.68
CA ASN A 190 -4.92 5.17 -5.69
C ASN A 190 -5.69 6.31 -5.00
N PRO A 191 -5.09 7.50 -4.79
CA PRO A 191 -5.82 8.62 -4.25
C PRO A 191 -6.94 9.03 -5.20
N PRO A 192 -8.13 9.40 -4.69
CA PRO A 192 -9.29 9.74 -5.52
C PRO A 192 -9.13 11.05 -6.32
N SER A 193 -7.94 11.67 -6.26
CA SER A 193 -7.62 12.90 -6.98
C SER A 193 -7.04 12.62 -8.37
N ASN A 194 -7.36 13.48 -9.34
CA ASN A 194 -6.74 13.52 -10.67
C ASN A 194 -5.47 14.39 -10.71
N LYS A 195 -5.06 14.95 -9.56
CA LYS A 195 -3.77 15.66 -9.46
C LYS A 195 -2.63 14.67 -9.68
N THR A 196 -1.50 15.20 -10.16
CA THR A 196 -0.24 14.47 -10.27
C THR A 196 0.02 13.68 -8.99
N TYR A 197 0.31 12.39 -9.16
CA TYR A 197 0.64 11.52 -8.04
C TYR A 197 2.03 11.90 -7.51
N ILE A 198 2.10 12.12 -6.21
CA ILE A 198 3.31 12.60 -5.53
C ILE A 198 4.00 11.49 -4.76
N GLY A 199 3.35 10.34 -4.56
CA GLY A 199 3.85 9.25 -3.74
C GLY A 199 2.84 8.73 -2.74
N GLY A 200 3.28 7.71 -1.98
CA GLY A 200 2.49 7.02 -0.97
C GLY A 200 3.23 5.83 -0.37
N LEU A 201 2.57 5.15 0.55
CA LEU A 201 3.07 3.92 1.18
C LEU A 201 2.46 2.70 0.47
N GLY A 202 3.31 1.76 0.10
CA GLY A 202 2.90 0.53 -0.56
C GLY A 202 3.47 -0.73 0.08
N THR A 203 2.95 -1.86 -0.37
CA THR A 203 3.51 -3.18 -0.08
C THR A 203 4.17 -3.73 -1.34
N VAL A 204 5.37 -4.27 -1.22
CA VAL A 204 6.03 -5.01 -2.30
C VAL A 204 6.12 -6.49 -1.94
N ASN A 205 5.78 -7.35 -2.91
CA ASN A 205 6.03 -8.79 -2.86
C ASN A 205 7.13 -9.11 -3.88
N SER A 206 8.26 -9.65 -3.42
CA SER A 206 9.43 -9.92 -4.24
C SER A 206 10.27 -11.09 -3.68
N VAL A 207 11.43 -11.35 -4.27
CA VAL A 207 12.37 -12.38 -3.79
C VAL A 207 13.60 -11.71 -3.18
N SER A 208 13.83 -11.92 -1.89
CA SER A 208 15.05 -11.49 -1.23
C SER A 208 16.27 -12.23 -1.80
N ARG A 209 17.38 -11.51 -1.96
CA ARG A 209 18.64 -12.00 -2.55
C ARG A 209 19.75 -12.18 -1.50
N GLY A 210 19.38 -12.55 -0.28
CA GLY A 210 20.34 -12.89 0.78
C GLY A 210 21.12 -14.17 0.48
N ARG A 211 21.63 -14.83 1.53
CA ARG A 211 22.28 -16.15 1.35
C ARG A 211 21.36 -17.19 0.72
N GLU A 212 20.06 -17.03 0.90
CA GLU A 212 19.01 -17.84 0.31
C GLU A 212 18.02 -16.93 -0.43
N HIS A 213 17.50 -17.41 -1.56
CA HIS A 213 16.42 -16.74 -2.27
C HIS A 213 15.09 -17.05 -1.58
N MET A 214 14.50 -16.05 -0.93
CA MET A 214 13.27 -16.23 -0.15
C MET A 214 12.19 -15.25 -0.61
N PRO A 215 10.95 -15.70 -0.87
CA PRO A 215 9.82 -14.79 -1.05
C PRO A 215 9.69 -13.88 0.17
N CYS A 216 9.54 -12.58 -0.06
CA CYS A 216 9.40 -11.58 0.98
C CYS A 216 8.28 -10.58 0.67
N VAL A 217 7.66 -10.07 1.74
CA VAL A 217 6.74 -8.94 1.70
C VAL A 217 7.28 -7.86 2.60
N GLN A 218 7.32 -6.62 2.12
CA GLN A 218 7.76 -5.47 2.91
C GLN A 218 7.02 -4.20 2.51
N PHE A 219 7.13 -3.19 3.37
CA PHE A 219 6.69 -1.84 3.06
C PHE A 219 7.70 -1.11 2.19
N MET A 220 7.19 -0.21 1.37
CA MET A 220 7.95 0.61 0.46
C MET A 220 7.30 1.99 0.37
N ILE A 221 8.08 3.04 0.58
CA ILE A 221 7.64 4.41 0.34
C ILE A 221 8.08 4.78 -1.07
N ILE A 222 7.15 5.29 -1.86
CA ILE A 222 7.42 5.86 -3.19
C ILE A 222 7.12 7.35 -3.09
N SER A 223 8.04 8.20 -3.53
CA SER A 223 7.89 9.65 -3.47
C SER A 223 8.41 10.29 -4.76
N ARG A 224 7.70 11.29 -5.27
CA ARG A 224 8.13 12.11 -6.40
C ARG A 224 9.26 13.06 -5.98
N HIS A 225 9.29 13.45 -4.71
CA HIS A 225 10.27 14.38 -4.15
C HIS A 225 11.23 13.67 -3.22
N ILE A 226 12.45 14.19 -3.14
CA ILE A 226 13.46 13.67 -2.22
C ILE A 226 13.12 14.20 -0.83
N LEU A 227 12.67 13.31 0.05
CA LEU A 227 12.31 13.65 1.42
C LEU A 227 13.55 14.14 2.20
N GLN A 228 13.49 15.34 2.78
CA GLN A 228 14.55 15.97 3.57
C GLN A 228 14.48 15.61 5.06
N ILE A 229 13.91 14.46 5.39
CA ILE A 229 13.89 13.91 6.75
C ILE A 229 15.07 12.95 6.99
N PRO A 230 15.53 12.81 8.24
CA PRO A 230 16.60 11.88 8.58
C PRO A 230 16.25 10.43 8.27
N ASP A 231 17.23 9.64 7.81
CA ASP A 231 17.05 8.22 7.48
C ASP A 231 16.49 7.38 8.65
N GLY A 232 16.78 7.76 9.90
CA GLY A 232 16.21 7.11 11.09
C GLY A 232 14.70 7.33 11.25
N GLU A 233 14.18 8.46 10.78
CA GLU A 233 12.74 8.73 10.76
C GLU A 233 12.06 7.95 9.63
N ILE A 234 12.68 7.91 8.43
CA ILE A 234 12.22 7.06 7.32
C ILE A 234 12.19 5.59 7.72
N TYR A 235 13.21 5.14 8.46
CA TYR A 235 13.25 3.79 9.03
C TYR A 235 12.02 3.53 9.90
N ASN A 236 11.65 4.44 10.80
CA ASN A 236 10.48 4.26 11.65
C ASN A 236 9.16 4.33 10.87
N LEU A 237 9.09 5.17 9.84
CA LEU A 237 7.93 5.28 8.96
C LEU A 237 7.63 3.95 8.24
N LEU A 238 8.66 3.26 7.75
CA LEU A 238 8.53 1.94 7.11
C LEU A 238 8.15 0.81 8.08
N ALA A 239 8.31 1.01 9.39
CA ALA A 239 7.94 0.03 10.42
C ALA A 239 6.43 0.07 10.75
N LEU A 240 5.64 0.91 10.07
CA LEU A 240 4.22 1.19 10.28
C LEU A 240 3.81 1.72 11.66
N GLY A 241 4.77 2.15 12.49
CA GLY A 241 4.51 2.33 13.91
C GLY A 241 4.24 0.97 14.54
N MET A 242 5.08 0.54 15.47
CA MET A 242 4.78 -0.70 16.21
C MET A 242 3.40 -0.56 16.84
N ALA A 243 2.55 -1.57 16.65
CA ALA A 243 1.21 -1.61 17.26
C ALA A 243 1.33 -1.18 18.72
N GLU A 244 0.48 -0.24 19.15
CA GLU A 244 0.46 0.20 20.55
C GLU A 244 0.21 -1.05 21.41
N ILE A 245 1.29 -1.55 22.03
CA ILE A 245 1.19 -2.67 22.95
C ILE A 245 0.33 -2.17 24.11
N ASN A 246 -0.82 -2.80 24.35
CA ASN A 246 -1.67 -2.49 25.48
C ASN A 246 -1.01 -3.01 26.76
N VAL A 247 0.03 -2.34 27.25
CA VAL A 247 0.89 -2.77 28.37
C VAL A 247 0.12 -3.09 29.66
N LYS A 248 -1.13 -2.63 29.80
CA LYS A 248 -1.90 -2.72 31.04
C LYS A 248 -2.21 -4.17 31.44
N SER A 249 -2.67 -5.00 30.50
CA SER A 249 -3.01 -6.40 30.78
C SER A 249 -1.79 -7.24 31.18
N GLU A 250 -0.68 -7.03 30.49
CA GLU A 250 0.56 -7.76 30.65
C GLU A 250 1.27 -7.33 31.93
N THR A 251 1.18 -6.05 32.29
CA THR A 251 1.67 -5.55 33.58
C THR A 251 0.88 -6.16 34.74
N GLU A 252 -0.44 -6.28 34.64
CA GLU A 252 -1.26 -6.93 35.67
C GLU A 252 -0.90 -8.41 35.85
N GLN A 253 -0.55 -9.12 34.77
CA GLN A 253 -0.10 -10.51 34.83
C GLN A 253 1.28 -10.65 35.49
N LEU A 254 2.25 -9.82 35.09
CA LEU A 254 3.58 -9.79 35.70
C LEU A 254 3.52 -9.37 37.18
N TYR A 255 2.63 -8.44 37.53
CA TYR A 255 2.41 -8.01 38.91
C TYR A 255 1.83 -9.15 39.77
N LYS A 256 0.83 -9.89 39.27
CA LYS A 256 0.29 -11.07 39.98
C LYS A 256 1.35 -12.15 40.17
N LEU A 257 2.18 -12.39 39.16
CA LEU A 257 3.32 -13.31 39.28
C LEU A 257 4.29 -12.86 40.37
N PHE A 258 4.62 -11.56 40.40
CA PHE A 258 5.50 -10.99 41.43
C PHE A 258 4.91 -11.15 42.83
N GLN A 259 3.62 -10.89 43.01
CA GLN A 259 2.91 -11.12 44.29
C GLN A 259 3.00 -12.59 44.71
N ASN A 260 2.66 -13.52 43.80
CA ASN A 260 2.72 -14.95 44.08
C ASN A 260 4.12 -15.45 44.44
N LEU A 261 5.17 -14.96 43.76
CA LEU A 261 6.56 -15.30 44.06
C LEU A 261 7.04 -14.72 45.39
N SER A 262 6.51 -13.56 45.78
CA SER A 262 6.83 -12.89 47.06
C SER A 262 6.11 -13.55 48.24
N GLU A 263 4.86 -13.96 48.07
CA GLU A 263 4.09 -14.68 49.09
C GLU A 263 4.64 -16.10 49.35
N ASN A 264 5.30 -16.69 48.36
CA ASN A 264 5.96 -18.00 48.45
C ASN A 264 7.48 -17.90 48.67
N ALA A 265 7.96 -16.80 49.27
CA ALA A 265 9.40 -16.55 49.43
C ALA A 265 10.13 -17.63 50.25
N ASP A 266 9.45 -18.30 51.16
CA ASP A 266 10.06 -19.34 52.01
C ASP A 266 10.15 -20.72 51.32
N SER A 267 9.41 -20.95 50.23
CA SER A 267 9.32 -22.26 49.57
C SER A 267 10.19 -22.40 48.31
N LEU A 268 10.76 -21.30 47.81
CA LEU A 268 11.58 -21.28 46.60
C LEU A 268 12.96 -20.67 46.87
N THR A 269 13.99 -21.21 46.23
CA THR A 269 15.32 -20.58 46.22
C THR A 269 15.32 -19.34 45.34
N GLU A 270 16.28 -18.43 45.57
CA GLU A 270 16.48 -17.25 44.74
C GLU A 270 16.66 -17.59 43.25
N TYR A 271 17.45 -18.63 42.97
CA TYR A 271 17.65 -19.14 41.61
C TYR A 271 16.34 -19.61 40.96
N GLN A 272 15.50 -20.35 41.69
CA GLN A 272 14.20 -20.81 41.17
C GLN A 272 13.25 -19.64 40.91
N ARG A 273 13.20 -18.64 41.80
CA ARG A 273 12.39 -17.43 41.59
C ARG A 273 12.84 -16.64 40.37
N LEU A 274 14.16 -16.44 40.23
CA LEU A 274 14.74 -15.76 39.08
C LEU A 274 14.38 -16.50 37.79
N LYS A 275 14.50 -17.84 37.79
CA LYS A 275 14.21 -18.63 36.60
C LYS A 275 12.73 -18.61 36.20
N ILE A 276 11.82 -18.70 37.17
CA ILE A 276 10.38 -18.58 36.92
C ILE A 276 10.04 -17.19 36.36
N PHE A 277 10.66 -16.15 36.91
CA PHE A 277 10.46 -14.78 36.42
C PHE A 277 11.00 -14.60 35.00
N GLU A 278 12.22 -15.06 34.71
CA GLU A 278 12.82 -15.03 33.37
C GLU A 278 11.95 -15.75 32.35
N ASP A 279 11.50 -16.96 32.67
CA ASP A 279 10.68 -17.77 31.77
C ASP A 279 9.31 -17.11 31.53
N SER A 280 8.68 -16.56 32.57
CA SER A 280 7.41 -15.85 32.41
C SER A 280 7.57 -14.56 31.63
N LEU A 281 8.60 -13.76 31.90
CA LEU A 281 8.87 -12.52 31.16
C LEU A 281 9.15 -12.84 29.69
N SER A 282 9.95 -13.88 29.43
CA SER A 282 10.24 -14.33 28.07
C SER A 282 8.97 -14.78 27.35
N ASN A 283 8.10 -15.56 28.01
CA ASN A 283 6.84 -15.99 27.42
C ASN A 283 5.89 -14.81 27.18
N THR A 284 5.74 -13.88 28.13
CA THR A 284 4.91 -12.68 27.93
C THR A 284 5.43 -11.84 26.78
N LEU A 285 6.75 -11.64 26.67
CA LEU A 285 7.36 -10.92 25.55
C LEU A 285 7.18 -11.67 24.24
N LEU A 286 7.36 -12.99 24.22
CA LEU A 286 7.14 -13.81 23.02
C LEU A 286 5.68 -13.81 22.60
N ASP A 287 4.72 -13.88 23.52
CA ASP A 287 3.29 -13.81 23.23
C ASP A 287 2.89 -12.43 22.70
N LEU A 288 3.42 -11.36 23.29
CA LEU A 288 3.28 -9.99 22.78
C LEU A 288 3.88 -9.86 21.38
N ILE A 289 5.07 -10.39 21.19
CA ILE A 289 5.76 -10.40 19.90
C ILE A 289 4.95 -11.24 18.92
N ASP A 290 4.44 -12.42 19.24
CA ASP A 290 3.66 -13.30 18.34
C ASP A 290 2.25 -12.77 18.04
N ALA A 291 1.66 -12.01 18.96
CA ALA A 291 0.42 -11.30 18.76
C ALA A 291 0.58 -10.11 17.79
N ASN A 292 1.75 -9.46 17.84
CA ASN A 292 2.06 -8.28 17.03
C ASN A 292 3.01 -8.57 15.85
N MET A 293 3.56 -9.78 15.77
CA MET A 293 4.39 -10.24 14.67
C MET A 293 3.49 -10.53 13.50
N PHE A 294 4.04 -10.24 12.32
CA PHE A 294 3.45 -10.45 11.01
C PHE A 294 2.56 -11.70 10.90
N ARG A 295 1.25 -11.54 11.16
CA ARG A 295 0.20 -12.46 10.69
C ARG A 295 -0.38 -11.94 9.38
N PHE A 296 -0.61 -10.63 9.29
CA PHE A 296 -0.88 -9.84 8.10
C PHE A 296 -0.74 -8.37 8.49
N ALA A 297 -0.26 -7.52 7.58
CA ALA A 297 -0.22 -6.08 7.79
C ALA A 297 -0.98 -5.40 6.66
N LYS A 298 -1.79 -4.40 7.00
CA LYS A 298 -2.67 -3.71 6.07
C LYS A 298 -2.24 -2.24 6.07
N VAL A 299 -2.03 -1.67 4.90
CA VAL A 299 -1.95 -0.21 4.75
C VAL A 299 -3.37 0.28 4.54
N SER A 300 -3.96 0.88 5.56
CA SER A 300 -5.27 1.51 5.45
C SER A 300 -5.15 2.84 4.69
N GLY A 301 -6.27 3.31 4.11
CA GLY A 301 -6.29 4.63 3.49
C GLY A 301 -5.97 5.76 4.47
N MET A 302 -6.32 5.60 5.76
CA MET A 302 -6.00 6.57 6.80
C MET A 302 -4.49 6.63 7.10
N GLU A 303 -3.83 5.48 7.14
CA GLU A 303 -2.38 5.43 7.30
C GLU A 303 -1.70 6.07 6.11
N ASP A 304 -2.03 5.65 4.89
CA ASP A 304 -1.48 6.21 3.65
C ASP A 304 -1.70 7.73 3.53
N ASP A 305 -2.86 8.24 3.92
CA ASP A 305 -3.13 9.69 3.98
C ASP A 305 -2.15 10.43 4.91
N ASN A 306 -1.72 9.82 6.03
CA ASN A 306 -0.71 10.41 6.91
C ASN A 306 0.65 10.47 6.22
N TYR A 307 1.06 9.39 5.54
CA TYR A 307 2.30 9.37 4.76
C TYR A 307 2.25 10.38 3.62
N TYR A 308 1.11 10.47 2.92
CA TYR A 308 0.90 11.43 1.84
C TYR A 308 1.08 12.87 2.32
N ARG A 309 0.58 13.23 3.51
CA ARG A 309 0.80 14.58 4.08
C ARG A 309 2.27 14.88 4.31
N ILE A 310 3.03 13.92 4.85
CA ILE A 310 4.47 14.07 5.05
C ILE A 310 5.17 14.28 3.70
N ILE A 311 4.84 13.46 2.68
CA ILE A 311 5.41 13.59 1.34
C ILE A 311 5.06 14.95 0.71
N ARG A 312 3.82 15.41 0.91
CA ARG A 312 3.34 16.70 0.38
C ARG A 312 4.04 17.89 1.02
N ASP A 313 4.36 17.82 2.31
CA ASP A 313 5.00 18.93 3.02
C ASP A 313 6.47 19.13 2.60
N GLU A 314 7.03 18.19 1.82
CA GLU A 314 8.36 18.23 1.19
C GLU A 314 8.33 18.75 -0.27
N GLU A 315 7.16 19.09 -0.83
CA GLU A 315 7.00 19.77 -2.14
C GLU A 315 7.22 21.29 -2.05
#